data_AF-A0A1V3C1L5-F1
#
_entry.id   AF-A0A1V3C1L5-F1
#
_cell.length_a   1.000
_cell.length_b   1.000
_cell.length_c   1.000
_cell.angle_alpha   90.00
_cell.angle_beta   90.00
_cell.angle_gamma   90.00
#
_symmetry.space_group_name_H-M   'P 1'
#
loop_
_entity.id
_entity.type
_entity.pdbx_description
1 polymer ?
#
loop_
_entity_poly.entity_id
_entity_poly.type
_entity_poly.pdbx_seq_one_letter_code
_entity_poly.pdbx_strand_id
1 'polypeptide(L)'
;MTHPIPAPRPSSDPLFRRRPPLPRRTPLIGPVCPSCTHPSCRRRRAERLPRLGGHRAEYAREHLRAASAQAHNPRLVIWFGEATHSYWVATPAGLTESPDIGALLILLDPAPDLV
;
A
#
# COMPACT_ATOMS: atom_id res chain seq x y z
N MET A 1 -0.06 -29.99 20.55
CA MET A 1 -0.02 -28.62 21.11
C MET A 1 -0.45 -28.71 22.56
N THR A 2 0.49 -28.78 23.51
CA THR A 2 0.20 -29.30 24.87
C THR A 2 0.04 -28.20 25.94
N HIS A 3 0.05 -26.92 25.54
CA HIS A 3 -0.16 -25.82 26.48
C HIS A 3 -1.10 -24.76 25.87
N PRO A 4 -2.38 -24.69 26.29
CA PRO A 4 -3.27 -23.61 25.88
C PRO A 4 -2.77 -22.28 26.49
N ILE A 5 -2.91 -21.20 25.73
CA ILE A 5 -2.59 -19.85 26.21
C ILE A 5 -3.57 -19.52 27.36
N PRO A 6 -3.07 -19.11 28.55
CA PRO A 6 -3.94 -18.77 29.67
C PRO A 6 -4.89 -17.63 29.33
N ALA A 7 -6.14 -17.73 29.81
CA ALA A 7 -7.14 -16.68 29.63
C ALA A 7 -6.66 -15.35 30.24
N PRO A 8 -7.01 -14.20 29.64
CA PRO A 8 -6.71 -12.89 30.20
C PRO A 8 -7.28 -12.75 31.63
N ARG A 9 -6.49 -12.19 32.55
CA ARG A 9 -6.94 -11.93 33.92
C ARG A 9 -8.09 -10.92 33.93
N PRO A 10 -9.13 -11.13 34.76
CA PRO A 10 -10.22 -10.18 34.91
C PRO A 10 -9.73 -8.91 35.61
N SER A 11 -10.41 -7.78 35.34
CA SER A 11 -10.06 -6.47 35.90
C SER A 11 -10.17 -6.38 37.44
N SER A 12 -10.83 -7.36 38.06
CA SER A 12 -10.97 -7.51 39.51
C SER A 12 -9.77 -8.21 40.18
N ASP A 13 -8.84 -8.79 39.40
CA ASP A 13 -7.63 -9.43 39.93
C ASP A 13 -6.65 -8.35 40.45
N PRO A 14 -6.16 -8.44 41.71
CA PRO A 14 -5.20 -7.48 42.26
C PRO A 14 -3.86 -7.41 41.49
N LEU A 15 -3.54 -8.43 40.68
CA LEU A 15 -2.38 -8.45 39.78
C LEU A 15 -2.72 -7.96 38.36
N PHE A 16 -3.94 -7.48 38.11
CA PHE A 16 -4.34 -6.89 36.84
C PHE A 16 -3.59 -5.58 36.60
N ARG A 17 -2.54 -5.63 35.77
CA ARG A 17 -1.92 -4.42 35.23
C ARG A 17 -2.71 -3.95 34.02
N ARG A 18 -3.34 -2.77 34.11
CA ARG A 18 -3.79 -2.04 32.91
C ARG A 18 -2.58 -1.86 32.01
N ARG A 19 -2.63 -2.45 30.81
CA ARG A 19 -1.63 -2.14 29.78
C ARG A 19 -1.64 -0.62 29.57
N PRO A 20 -0.48 0.06 29.58
CA PRO A 20 -0.43 1.45 29.18
C PRO A 20 -1.11 1.58 27.81
N PRO A 21 -1.90 2.63 27.57
CA PRO A 21 -2.34 2.91 26.22
C PRO A 21 -1.09 2.93 25.34
N LEU A 22 -1.11 2.19 24.23
CA LEU A 22 -0.04 2.28 23.23
C LEU A 22 0.20 3.76 22.97
N PRO A 23 1.47 4.23 22.93
CA PRO A 23 1.73 5.63 22.64
C PRO A 23 0.95 5.96 21.37
N ARG A 24 0.03 6.94 21.47
CA ARG A 24 -0.65 7.47 20.29
C ARG A 24 0.46 7.76 19.30
N ARG A 25 0.39 7.18 18.10
CA ARG A 25 1.36 7.46 17.03
C ARG A 25 1.29 8.95 16.76
N THR A 26 2.12 9.73 17.45
CA THR A 26 2.32 11.14 17.15
C THR A 26 2.77 11.15 15.70
N PRO A 27 2.14 11.96 14.83
CA PRO A 27 2.70 12.16 13.49
C PRO A 27 4.15 12.58 13.72
N LEU A 28 5.11 11.89 13.09
CA LEU A 28 6.53 12.24 13.24
C LEU A 28 6.68 13.71 12.81
N ILE A 29 6.72 14.66 13.73
CA ILE A 29 6.95 16.07 13.44
C ILE A 29 8.45 16.16 13.23
N GLY A 30 8.87 16.06 11.98
CA GLY A 30 10.27 16.02 11.59
C GLY A 30 10.42 16.44 10.13
N PRO A 31 11.63 16.83 9.73
CA PRO A 31 11.90 17.29 8.36
C PRO A 31 11.43 16.24 7.36
N VAL A 32 10.57 16.66 6.42
CA VAL A 32 10.17 15.81 5.30
C VAL A 32 11.39 15.72 4.40
N CYS A 33 11.96 14.52 4.24
CA CYS A 33 13.07 14.33 3.32
C CYS A 33 12.60 14.73 1.90
N PRO A 34 13.31 15.63 1.19
CA PRO A 34 12.87 16.13 -0.10
C PRO A 34 12.99 15.10 -1.23
N SER A 35 13.82 14.06 -1.07
CA SER A 35 14.22 13.18 -2.18
C SER A 35 14.07 11.68 -1.93
N CYS A 36 13.98 11.21 -0.69
CA CYS A 36 13.95 9.76 -0.46
C CYS A 36 12.65 9.11 -0.96
N THR A 37 12.73 7.83 -1.31
CA THR A 37 11.62 7.03 -1.83
C THR A 37 10.78 6.34 -0.75
N HIS A 38 11.10 6.56 0.53
CA HIS A 38 10.37 5.95 1.64
C HIS A 38 8.87 6.30 1.60
N PRO A 39 7.96 5.31 1.72
CA PRO A 39 6.52 5.52 1.66
C PRO A 39 6.01 6.66 2.56
N SER A 40 6.49 6.72 3.80
CA SER A 40 6.09 7.74 4.76
C SER A 40 6.50 9.16 4.34
N CYS A 41 7.69 9.33 3.78
CA CYS A 41 8.19 10.62 3.31
C CYS A 41 7.47 11.06 2.04
N ARG A 42 7.27 10.15 1.07
CA ARG A 42 6.51 10.44 -0.14
C ARG A 42 5.09 10.89 0.17
N ARG A 43 4.39 10.18 1.05
CA ARG A 43 3.03 10.55 1.47
C ARG A 43 2.94 11.98 2.02
N ARG A 44 3.92 12.36 2.85
CA ARG A 44 4.00 13.71 3.43
C ARG A 44 4.34 14.79 2.40
N ARG A 45 5.22 14.50 1.44
CA ARG A 45 5.48 15.41 0.32
C ARG A 45 4.22 15.59 -0.51
N ALA A 46 3.56 14.47 -0.84
CA ALA A 46 2.35 14.44 -1.63
C ALA A 46 1.19 15.23 -0.99
N GLU A 47 1.09 15.27 0.34
CA GLU A 47 0.09 16.08 1.08
C GLU A 47 0.26 17.59 0.84
N ARG A 48 1.48 18.05 0.53
CA ARG A 48 1.80 19.46 0.31
C ARG A 48 1.74 19.88 -1.16
N LEU A 49 1.54 18.92 -2.06
CA LEU A 49 1.55 19.14 -3.50
C LEU A 49 0.12 19.25 -4.05
N PRO A 50 -0.06 20.00 -5.14
CA PRO A 50 -1.37 20.11 -5.79
C PRO A 50 -1.82 18.76 -6.33
N ARG A 51 -3.14 18.59 -6.41
CA ARG A 51 -3.76 17.53 -7.20
C ARG A 51 -3.87 18.00 -8.65
N LEU A 52 -3.23 17.28 -9.57
CA LEU A 52 -3.31 17.51 -11.01
C LEU A 52 -4.17 16.40 -11.61
N GLY A 53 -5.31 16.74 -12.22
CA GLY A 53 -6.24 15.74 -12.77
C GLY A 53 -6.78 14.74 -11.75
N GLY A 54 -6.86 15.13 -10.46
CA GLY A 54 -7.30 14.24 -9.36
C GLY A 54 -6.20 13.45 -8.67
N HIS A 55 -4.98 13.44 -9.22
CA HIS A 55 -3.83 12.71 -8.69
C HIS A 55 -2.80 13.64 -8.04
N ARG A 56 -2.09 13.18 -7.01
CA ARG A 56 -1.03 13.99 -6.39
C ARG A 56 0.22 14.01 -7.27
N ALA A 57 0.80 15.20 -7.48
CA ALA A 57 1.96 15.37 -8.37
C ALA A 57 3.18 14.50 -7.98
N GLU A 58 3.36 14.17 -6.70
CA GLU A 58 4.41 13.26 -6.21
C GLU A 58 4.40 11.89 -6.90
N TYR A 59 3.23 11.41 -7.33
CA TYR A 59 3.01 10.07 -7.87
C TYR A 59 2.76 10.05 -9.39
N ALA A 60 3.06 11.16 -10.08
CA ALA A 60 2.81 11.28 -11.52
C ALA A 60 3.51 10.17 -12.33
N ARG A 61 4.72 9.78 -11.93
CA ARG A 61 5.48 8.73 -12.63
C ARG A 61 4.79 7.37 -12.55
N GLU A 62 4.25 7.02 -11.39
CA GLU A 62 3.53 5.78 -11.16
C GLU A 62 2.22 5.73 -11.96
N HIS A 63 1.48 6.84 -11.99
CA HIS A 63 0.28 6.95 -12.82
C HIS A 63 0.58 6.82 -14.31
N LEU A 64 1.66 7.44 -14.81
CA LEU A 64 2.10 7.28 -16.20
C LEU A 64 2.47 5.83 -16.53
N ARG A 65 3.12 5.12 -15.60
CA ARG A 65 3.44 3.70 -15.76
C ARG A 65 2.19 2.83 -15.80
N ALA A 66 1.23 3.07 -14.91
CA ALA A 66 -0.04 2.36 -14.90
C ALA A 66 -0.83 2.61 -16.20
N ALA A 67 -0.88 3.86 -16.68
CA ALA A 67 -1.52 4.21 -17.94
C ALA A 67 -0.84 3.54 -19.15
N SER A 68 0.49 3.48 -19.15
CA SER A 68 1.24 2.73 -20.18
C SER A 68 0.90 1.24 -20.15
N ALA A 69 0.89 0.62 -18.96
CA ALA A 69 0.49 -0.79 -18.82
C ALA A 69 -0.95 -1.03 -19.28
N GLN A 70 -1.89 -0.13 -18.95
CA GLN A 70 -3.27 -0.14 -19.42
C GLN A 70 -3.37 -0.08 -20.95
N ALA A 71 -2.57 0.78 -21.60
CA ALA A 71 -2.58 0.92 -23.05
C ALA A 71 -2.19 -0.38 -23.77
N HIS A 72 -1.29 -1.17 -23.18
CA HIS A 72 -0.91 -2.49 -23.71
C HIS A 72 -1.92 -3.60 -23.36
N ASN A 73 -2.81 -3.38 -22.39
CA ASN A 73 -3.75 -4.37 -21.86
C ASN A 73 -5.19 -3.84 -21.85
N PRO A 74 -5.81 -3.63 -23.03
CA PRO A 74 -7.10 -2.93 -23.14
C PRO A 74 -8.30 -3.67 -22.50
N ARG A 75 -8.15 -4.96 -22.19
CA ARG A 75 -9.19 -5.79 -21.57
C ARG A 75 -9.14 -5.83 -20.05
N LEU A 76 -8.15 -5.17 -19.45
CA LEU A 76 -7.96 -5.10 -18.01
C LEU A 76 -8.22 -3.68 -17.52
N VAL A 77 -8.36 -3.50 -16.21
CA VAL A 77 -8.35 -2.17 -15.58
C VAL A 77 -7.13 -2.09 -14.68
N ILE A 78 -6.19 -1.21 -15.00
CA ILE A 78 -4.89 -1.06 -14.33
C ILE A 78 -4.74 0.36 -13.83
N TRP A 79 -4.39 0.53 -12.55
CA TRP A 79 -4.17 1.84 -11.94
C TRP A 79 -3.14 1.80 -10.82
N PHE A 80 -2.68 2.98 -10.39
CA PHE A 80 -1.84 3.12 -9.20
C PHE A 80 -2.66 3.65 -8.01
N GLY A 81 -2.62 2.93 -6.89
CA GLY A 81 -3.30 3.29 -5.65
C GLY A 81 -2.42 4.17 -4.76
N GLU A 82 -2.66 5.49 -4.74
CA GLU A 82 -1.88 6.41 -3.90
C GLU A 82 -2.00 6.14 -2.38
N ALA A 83 -3.11 5.53 -1.94
CA ALA A 83 -3.29 5.21 -0.52
C ALA A 83 -2.47 3.99 -0.08
N THR A 84 -2.33 3.00 -0.96
CA THR A 84 -1.61 1.75 -0.68
C THR A 84 -0.16 1.79 -1.18
N HIS A 85 0.16 2.72 -2.07
CA HIS A 85 1.42 2.81 -2.82
C HIS A 85 1.71 1.57 -3.68
N SER A 86 0.66 0.96 -4.23
CA SER A 86 0.72 -0.26 -5.02
C SER A 86 0.02 -0.07 -6.36
N TYR A 87 0.38 -0.87 -7.35
CA TYR A 87 -0.40 -1.03 -8.58
C TYR A 87 -1.54 -2.00 -8.32
N TRP A 88 -2.65 -1.78 -9.02
CA TRP A 88 -3.81 -2.64 -8.96
C TRP A 88 -4.20 -3.03 -10.37
N VAL A 89 -4.63 -4.28 -10.52
CA VAL A 89 -5.19 -4.81 -11.76
C VAL A 89 -6.50 -5.51 -11.45
N ALA A 90 -7.57 -5.10 -12.12
CA ALA A 90 -8.82 -5.83 -12.16
C ALA A 90 -8.89 -6.64 -13.46
N THR A 91 -9.15 -7.93 -13.30
CA THR A 91 -9.35 -8.92 -14.36
C THR A 91 -10.73 -9.56 -14.18
N PRO A 92 -11.24 -10.32 -15.16
CA PRO A 92 -12.45 -11.11 -14.96
C PRO A 92 -12.37 -12.11 -13.80
N ALA A 93 -11.16 -12.57 -13.45
CA ALA A 93 -10.94 -13.49 -12.33
C ALA A 93 -10.93 -12.79 -10.96
N GLY A 94 -10.78 -11.46 -10.93
CA GLY A 94 -10.80 -10.68 -9.70
C GLY A 94 -9.80 -9.53 -9.70
N LEU A 95 -9.57 -9.01 -8.49
CA LEU A 95 -8.74 -7.84 -8.22
C LEU A 95 -7.43 -8.27 -7.55
N THR A 96 -6.31 -7.80 -8.08
CA THR A 96 -4.97 -8.13 -7.57
C THR A 96 -4.17 -6.86 -7.29
N GLU A 97 -3.57 -6.80 -6.10
CA GLU A 97 -2.60 -5.77 -5.72
C GLU A 97 -1.19 -6.23 -6.07
N SER A 98 -0.38 -5.31 -6.61
CA SER A 98 1.02 -5.52 -6.93
C SER A 98 1.89 -4.40 -6.32
N PRO A 99 2.93 -4.74 -5.53
CA PRO A 99 3.70 -3.75 -4.78
C PRO A 99 4.53 -2.81 -5.68
N ASP A 100 4.87 -3.24 -6.88
CA ASP A 100 5.66 -2.45 -7.82
C ASP A 100 5.37 -2.82 -9.29
N ILE A 101 5.95 -2.04 -10.20
CA ILE A 101 5.69 -2.19 -11.64
C ILE A 101 6.25 -3.51 -12.19
N GLY A 102 7.36 -4.02 -11.67
CA GLY A 102 7.93 -5.29 -12.11
C GLY A 102 7.02 -6.45 -11.75
N ALA A 103 6.55 -6.49 -10.49
CA ALA A 103 5.57 -7.47 -10.05
C ALA A 103 4.26 -7.37 -10.86
N LEU A 104 3.81 -6.16 -11.22
CA LEU A 104 2.64 -5.98 -12.08
C LEU A 104 2.88 -6.59 -13.46
N LEU A 105 4.02 -6.29 -14.10
CA LEU A 105 4.31 -6.79 -15.44
C LEU A 105 4.38 -8.32 -15.48
N ILE A 106 4.91 -8.97 -14.44
CA ILE A 106 4.89 -10.43 -14.31
C ILE A 106 3.46 -10.98 -14.25
N LEU A 107 2.54 -10.29 -13.57
CA LEU A 107 1.13 -10.68 -13.52
C LEU A 107 0.39 -10.48 -14.85
N LEU A 108 0.85 -9.52 -15.66
CA LEU A 108 0.24 -9.18 -16.95
C LEU A 108 0.76 -10.06 -18.09
N ASP A 109 1.91 -10.70 -17.93
CA ASP A 109 2.50 -11.57 -18.94
C ASP A 109 1.96 -13.00 -18.73
N PRO A 110 1.07 -13.51 -19.60
CA PRO A 110 0.61 -14.88 -19.49
C PRO A 110 1.80 -15.82 -19.70
N ALA A 111 1.97 -16.80 -18.82
CA ALA A 111 2.90 -17.90 -19.09
C ALA A 111 2.54 -18.53 -20.45
N PRO A 112 3.53 -18.92 -21.27
CA PRO A 112 3.23 -19.60 -22.52
C PRO A 112 2.44 -20.86 -22.22
N ASP A 113 1.30 -21.03 -22.88
CA ASP A 113 0.56 -22.29 -22.87
C ASP A 113 1.54 -23.37 -23.37
N LEU A 114 1.91 -24.29 -22.48
CA LEU A 114 2.64 -25.49 -22.85
C LEU A 114 1.66 -26.38 -23.64
N VAL A 115 1.62 -26.16 -24.95
CA VAL A 115 0.94 -27.03 -25.93
C VAL A 115 1.82 -28.23 -26.22
#